data_AF-A0A351A178-F1
#
_entry.id   AF-A0A351A178-F1
#
_cell.length_a   1.000
_cell.length_b   1.000
_cell.length_c   1.000
_cell.angle_alpha   90.00
_cell.angle_beta   90.00
_cell.angle_gamma   90.00
#
_symmetry.space_group_name_H-M   'P 1'
#
loop_
_entity.id
_entity.type
_entity.pdbx_description
1 polymer ?
#
loop_
_entity_poly.entity_id
_entity_poly.type
_entity_poly.pdbx_seq_one_letter_code
_entity_poly.pdbx_strand_id
1 'polypeptide(L)' 'ETVRAIAPDFARLQELDLRGVIVTAPGKDVDFVSRFFAPKIGIPEDPVTGAAHCELTPYWAQRL' A
#
# COMPACT_ATOMS: atom_id res chain seq x y z
N GLU A 1 -4.74 -4.11 -12.27
CA GLU A 1 -3.78 -3.49 -13.21
C GLU A 1 -3.11 -2.23 -12.66
N THR A 2 -3.82 -1.14 -12.38
CA THR A 2 -3.18 0.15 -11.96
C THR A 2 -2.28 0.03 -10.73
N VAL A 3 -2.74 -0.60 -9.64
CA VAL A 3 -1.92 -0.78 -8.41
C VAL A 3 -0.66 -1.61 -8.70
N ARG A 4 -0.75 -2.64 -9.55
CA ARG A 4 0.38 -3.49 -9.96
C ARG A 4 1.40 -2.72 -10.80
N ALA A 5 0.94 -1.83 -11.67
CA ALA A 5 1.79 -1.08 -12.59
C ALA A 5 2.51 0.13 -11.96
N ILE A 6 2.16 0.51 -10.73
CA ILE A 6 2.79 1.64 -10.04
C ILE A 6 4.29 1.40 -9.84
N ALA A 7 5.09 2.38 -10.23
CA ALA A 7 6.52 2.47 -9.95
C ALA A 7 6.75 3.77 -9.15
N PRO A 8 6.76 3.72 -7.81
CA PRO A 8 6.94 4.91 -6.99
C PRO A 8 8.38 5.41 -7.05
N ASP A 9 8.55 6.72 -6.98
CA ASP A 9 9.86 7.31 -6.69
C ASP A 9 10.20 7.10 -5.21
N PHE A 10 11.05 6.11 -4.92
CA PHE A 10 11.43 5.79 -3.55
C PHE A 10 12.21 6.92 -2.87
N ALA A 11 12.97 7.73 -3.60
CA ALA A 11 13.69 8.87 -3.02
C ALA A 11 12.70 9.93 -2.52
N ARG A 12 11.64 10.20 -3.28
CA ARG A 12 10.55 11.08 -2.84
C ARG A 12 9.77 10.49 -1.66
N LEU A 13 9.51 9.19 -1.66
CA LEU A 13 8.79 8.55 -0.56
C LEU A 13 9.57 8.57 0.76
N GLN A 14 10.92 8.61 0.72
CA GLN A 14 11.75 8.73 1.92
C GLN A 14 11.61 10.09 2.62
N GLU A 15 11.19 11.11 1.90
CA GLU A 15 11.02 12.48 2.43
C GLU A 15 9.72 12.65 3.22
N LEU A 16 8.78 11.70 3.10
CA LEU A 16 7.54 11.76 3.84
C LEU A 16 7.79 11.54 5.33
N ASP A 17 7.09 12.30 6.18
CA ASP A 17 7.11 12.09 7.62
C ASP A 17 6.14 11.00 8.07
N LEU A 18 6.25 9.83 7.43
CA LEU A 18 5.42 8.65 7.64
C LEU A 18 6.29 7.39 7.63
N ARG A 19 5.76 6.29 8.17
CA ARG A 19 6.44 4.99 8.15
C ARG A 19 6.48 4.36 6.75
N GLY A 20 5.46 4.60 5.95
CA GLY A 20 5.33 4.07 4.61
C GLY A 20 4.02 4.50 3.97
N VAL A 21 3.82 4.11 2.72
CA VAL A 21 2.66 4.44 1.89
C VAL A 21 2.00 3.16 1.44
N ILE A 22 0.69 3.06 1.68
CA ILE A 22 -0.15 1.99 1.17
C ILE A 22 -0.89 2.51 -0.07
N VAL A 23 -0.84 1.74 -1.15
CA VAL A 23 -1.63 2.00 -2.34
C VAL A 23 -2.63 0.89 -2.52
N THR A 24 -3.91 1.20 -2.68
CA THR A 24 -5.00 0.22 -2.73
C THR A 24 -6.06 0.60 -3.75
N ALA A 25 -6.81 -0.39 -4.24
CA ALA A 25 -7.93 -0.23 -5.17
C ALA A 25 -8.91 -1.41 -5.03
N PRO A 26 -10.16 -1.28 -5.51
CA PRO A 26 -11.08 -2.42 -5.59
C PRO A 26 -10.48 -3.53 -6.45
N GLY A 27 -10.64 -4.76 -6.01
CA GLY A 27 -10.25 -5.92 -6.81
C GLY A 27 -11.28 -6.22 -7.89
N LYS A 28 -10.91 -7.08 -8.85
CA LYS A 28 -11.86 -7.61 -9.84
C LYS A 28 -12.59 -8.85 -9.31
N ASP A 29 -11.81 -9.76 -8.74
CA ASP A 29 -12.27 -11.07 -8.23
C ASP A 29 -12.08 -11.21 -6.71
N VAL A 30 -11.64 -10.13 -6.06
CA VAL A 30 -11.41 -10.01 -4.60
C VAL A 30 -11.90 -8.63 -4.14
N ASP A 31 -12.13 -8.46 -2.85
CA ASP A 31 -12.67 -7.22 -2.30
C ASP A 31 -11.78 -5.99 -2.61
N PHE A 32 -10.48 -6.11 -2.38
CA PHE A 32 -9.50 -5.08 -2.71
C PHE A 32 -8.11 -5.68 -2.93
N VAL A 33 -7.24 -4.90 -3.56
CA VAL A 33 -5.81 -5.19 -3.72
C VAL A 33 -4.99 -4.07 -3.09
N SER A 34 -3.76 -4.37 -2.65
CA SER A 34 -2.87 -3.37 -2.07
C SER A 34 -1.39 -3.65 -2.31
N ARG A 35 -0.56 -2.62 -2.17
CA ARG A 35 0.91 -2.66 -2.11
C ARG A 35 1.39 -1.70 -1.03
N PHE A 36 2.50 -2.02 -0.36
CA PHE A 36 3.07 -1.20 0.70
C PHE A 36 4.54 -0.86 0.43
N PHE A 37 4.85 0.44 0.49
CA PHE A 37 6.18 0.99 0.24
C PHE A 37 6.70 1.68 1.49
N ALA A 38 7.87 1.30 1.99
CA ALA A 38 8.44 1.87 3.21
C ALA A 38 9.95 2.16 3.09
N PRO A 39 10.38 2.88 2.03
CA PRO A 39 11.81 3.04 1.75
C PRO A 39 12.55 3.82 2.84
N LYS A 40 11.85 4.63 3.66
CA LYS A 40 12.42 5.35 4.80
C LYS A 40 12.99 4.42 5.87
N ILE A 41 12.45 3.21 6.00
CA ILE A 41 12.91 2.20 6.97
C ILE A 41 13.73 1.08 6.29
N GLY A 42 14.20 1.32 5.06
CA GLY A 42 15.03 0.37 4.32
C GLY A 42 14.27 -0.74 3.61
N ILE A 43 12.94 -0.66 3.51
CA ILE A 43 12.10 -1.64 2.81
C ILE A 43 11.49 -0.95 1.57
N PRO A 44 12.08 -1.09 0.38
CA PRO A 44 11.56 -0.46 -0.83
C PRO A 44 10.09 -0.84 -1.09
N GLU A 45 9.78 -2.13 -0.98
CA GLU A 45 8.43 -2.68 -1.02
C GLU A 45 8.35 -3.91 -0.11
N ASP A 46 7.31 -3.99 0.70
CA ASP A 46 7.01 -5.18 1.49
C ASP A 46 5.97 -6.02 0.72
N PRO A 47 6.30 -7.27 0.34
CA PRO A 47 5.37 -8.11 -0.42
C PRO A 47 4.08 -8.44 0.35
N VAL A 48 4.12 -8.53 1.69
CA VAL A 48 2.92 -8.76 2.52
C VAL A 48 3.10 -8.16 3.93
N THR A 49 2.50 -7.00 4.16
CA THR A 49 2.42 -6.40 5.50
C THR A 49 1.06 -6.69 6.14
N GLY A 50 1.01 -7.57 7.15
CA GLY A 50 -0.22 -7.85 7.91
C GLY A 50 -0.81 -6.59 8.57
N ALA A 51 0.04 -5.68 9.06
CA ALA A 51 -0.40 -4.41 9.66
C ALA A 51 -1.13 -3.48 8.67
N ALA A 52 -0.81 -3.55 7.37
CA ALA A 52 -1.54 -2.77 6.37
C ALA A 52 -3.00 -3.23 6.26
N HIS A 53 -3.28 -4.52 6.49
CA HIS A 53 -4.65 -5.03 6.47
C HIS A 53 -5.46 -4.62 7.70
N CYS A 54 -4.82 -4.38 8.85
CA CYS A 54 -5.50 -3.82 10.03
C CYS A 54 -6.08 -2.43 9.74
N GLU A 55 -5.43 -1.64 8.88
CA GLU A 55 -5.91 -0.33 8.43
C GLU A 55 -6.88 -0.44 7.24
N LEU A 56 -6.55 -1.29 6.26
CA LEU A 56 -7.34 -1.40 5.02
C LEU A 56 -8.68 -2.11 5.19
N THR A 57 -8.78 -3.09 6.10
CA THR A 57 -10.02 -3.83 6.33
C THR A 57 -11.16 -2.91 6.75
N PRO A 58 -11.04 -2.08 7.82
CA PRO A 58 -12.10 -1.14 8.18
C PRO A 58 -12.32 -0.05 7.12
N TYR A 59 -11.27 0.38 6.41
CA TYR A 59 -11.37 1.36 5.32
C TYR A 59 -12.26 0.87 4.18
N TRP A 60 -12.08 -0.38 3.74
CA TRP A 60 -12.84 -0.98 2.65
C TRP A 60 -14.20 -1.50 3.09
N ALA A 61 -14.35 -2.00 4.33
CA ALA A 61 -15.64 -2.44 4.87
C ALA A 61 -16.70 -1.33 4.87
N GLN A 62 -16.30 -0.05 4.91
CA GLN A 62 -17.20 1.10 4.82
C GLN A 62 -17.50 1.55 3.38
N ARG A 63 -16.76 1.03 2.39
CA ARG A 63 -16.76 1.51 0.99
C ARG A 63 -17.23 0.46 -0.03
N LEU A 64 -17.22 -0.81 0.35
CA LEU A 64 -17.82 -1.92 -0.38
C LEU A 64 -19.32 -1.98 -0.09
#